data_AF-A0A8C5LBV1-F1
#
_entry.id   AF-A0A8C5LBV1-F1
#
_cell.length_a   1.000
_cell.length_b   1.000
_cell.length_c   1.000
_cell.angle_alpha   90.00
_cell.angle_beta   90.00
_cell.angle_gamma   90.00
#
_symmetry.space_group_name_H-M   'P 1'
#
loop_
_entity.id
_entity.type
_entity.pdbx_description
1 polymer ?
#
loop_
_entity_poly.entity_id
_entity_poly.type
_entity_poly.pdbx_seq_one_letter_code
_entity_poly.pdbx_strand_id
1 'polypeptide(L)' 'TAVADNLFGLKTTSWELGRLRSVIELDNPSVTAEQVAAIEQSVNEKIRDRVPVCVRELSLDDPEVEQVWKGCVVCKVQE' A
#
# COMPACT_ATOMS: atom_id res chain seq x y z
N THR A 1 -0.74 4.43 -6.45
CA THR A 1 -0.12 5.19 -5.34
C THR A 1 -0.84 4.91 -4.04
N ALA A 2 -0.12 4.83 -2.92
CA ALA A 2 -0.69 4.58 -1.61
C ALA A 2 -1.55 5.78 -1.13
N VAL A 3 -2.82 5.53 -0.82
CA VAL A 3 -3.80 6.60 -0.55
C VAL A 3 -3.56 7.27 0.80
N ALA A 4 -3.26 6.49 1.86
CA ALA A 4 -3.02 7.02 3.20
C ALA A 4 -1.78 7.95 3.23
N ASP A 5 -0.72 7.57 2.52
CA ASP A 5 0.48 8.38 2.37
C ASP A 5 0.20 9.68 1.61
N ASN A 6 -0.52 9.61 0.48
CA ASN A 6 -0.84 10.79 -0.31
C ASN A 6 -1.73 11.81 0.40
N LEU A 7 -2.72 11.36 1.17
CA LEU A 7 -3.68 12.25 1.83
C LEU A 7 -3.15 12.82 3.14
N PHE A 8 -2.39 12.01 3.90
CA PHE A 8 -2.07 12.31 5.30
C PHE A 8 -0.60 12.07 5.65
N GLY A 9 0.25 11.69 4.69
CA GLY A 9 1.67 11.37 4.93
C GLY A 9 1.88 10.08 5.72
N LEU A 10 0.84 9.24 5.86
CA LEU A 10 0.88 8.02 6.63
C LEU A 10 1.55 6.90 5.82
N LYS A 11 2.84 6.67 6.08
CA LYS A 11 3.62 5.60 5.45
C LYS A 11 3.14 4.24 5.92
N THR A 12 3.03 3.27 5.01
CA THR A 12 2.74 1.88 5.39
C THR A 12 4.00 1.21 5.87
N THR A 13 3.98 0.64 7.08
CA THR A 13 5.12 -0.05 7.69
C THR A 13 5.05 -1.56 7.52
N SER A 14 3.83 -2.11 7.61
CA SER A 14 3.56 -3.55 7.54
C SER A 14 2.16 -3.82 7.03
N TRP A 15 1.90 -5.07 6.63
CA TRP A 15 0.58 -5.55 6.26
C TRP A 15 0.49 -7.07 6.50
N GLU A 16 -0.71 -7.54 6.79
CA GLU A 16 -1.02 -8.97 6.96
C GLU A 16 -2.26 -9.30 6.13
N LEU A 17 -2.15 -10.27 5.22
CA LEU A 17 -3.27 -10.76 4.43
C LEU A 17 -3.83 -12.04 5.05
N GLY A 18 -4.62 -11.87 6.12
CA GLY A 18 -5.29 -12.98 6.78
C GLY A 18 -6.46 -13.54 5.96
N ARG A 19 -6.88 -14.77 6.28
CA ARG A 19 -7.95 -15.50 5.58
C ARG A 19 -9.32 -14.80 5.61
N LEU A 20 -9.65 -14.14 6.72
CA LEU A 20 -10.93 -13.46 6.92
C LEU A 20 -10.81 -11.93 6.94
N ARG A 21 -9.63 -11.43 7.34
CA ARG A 21 -9.38 -10.01 7.52
C ARG A 21 -7.94 -9.74 7.14
N SER A 22 -7.75 -8.66 6.39
CA SER A 22 -6.43 -8.09 6.14
C SER A 22 -6.23 -6.86 7.03
N VAL A 23 -4.98 -6.61 7.40
CA VAL A 23 -4.57 -5.47 8.22
C VAL A 23 -3.42 -4.76 7.51
N ILE A 24 -3.41 -3.44 7.61
CA ILE A 24 -2.28 -2.60 7.25
C ILE A 24 -1.86 -1.82 8.49
N GLU A 25 -0.56 -1.64 8.66
CA GLU A 25 0.03 -0.82 9.72
C GLU A 25 0.59 0.46 9.11
N LEU A 26 0.37 1.58 9.79
CA LEU A 26 0.81 2.91 9.36
C LEU A 26 1.80 3.47 10.37
N ASP A 27 2.79 4.22 9.87
CA ASP A 27 3.85 4.86 10.65
C ASP A 27 3.32 6.09 11.41
N ASN A 28 2.40 5.84 12.34
CA ASN A 28 1.81 6.87 13.17
C ASN A 28 1.23 6.23 14.45
N PRO A 29 1.48 6.79 15.65
CA PRO A 29 0.94 6.26 16.90
C PRO A 29 -0.59 6.15 16.97
N SER A 30 -1.33 6.93 16.18
CA SER A 30 -2.79 6.89 16.18
C SER A 30 -3.37 7.38 14.85
N VAL A 31 -4.44 6.74 14.39
CA VAL A 31 -5.22 7.19 13.22
C VAL A 31 -6.62 7.56 13.69
N THR A 32 -7.10 8.75 13.33
CA THR A 32 -8.44 9.19 13.76
C THR A 32 -9.54 8.57 12.90
N ALA A 33 -10.77 8.52 13.43
CA ALA A 33 -11.90 7.97 12.69
C ALA A 33 -12.19 8.76 11.39
N GLU A 34 -12.00 10.07 11.42
CA GLU A 34 -12.17 10.96 10.27
C GLU A 34 -11.13 10.67 9.18
N GLN A 35 -9.87 10.42 9.57
CA GLN A 35 -8.82 10.03 8.64
C GLN A 35 -9.14 8.68 7.99
N VAL A 36 -9.61 7.69 8.77
CA VAL A 36 -10.02 6.40 8.24
C VAL A 36 -11.16 6.56 7.23
N ALA A 37 -12.20 7.33 7.56
CA ALA A 37 -13.33 7.57 6.68
C ALA A 37 -12.91 8.27 5.37
N ALA A 38 -12.03 9.27 5.45
CA ALA A 38 -11.50 9.95 4.27
C ALA A 38 -10.65 9.02 3.38
N ILE A 39 -9.83 8.15 3.99
CA ILE A 39 -9.06 7.12 3.24
C ILE A 39 -10.03 6.16 2.54
N GLU A 40 -11.04 5.65 3.25
CA GLU A 40 -12.04 4.73 2.70
C GLU A 40 -12.79 5.35 1.52
N GLN A 41 -13.24 6.60 1.65
CA GLN A 41 -13.91 7.30 0.56
C GLN A 41 -13.00 7.45 -0.66
N SER A 42 -11.77 7.94 -0.47
CA SER A 42 -10.84 8.18 -1.58
C SER A 42 -10.43 6.89 -2.29
N VAL A 43 -10.25 5.79 -1.54
CA VAL A 43 -9.99 4.46 -2.12
C VAL A 43 -11.19 4.03 -2.98
N ASN A 44 -12.41 4.17 -2.47
CA ASN A 44 -13.62 3.80 -3.20
C ASN A 44 -13.80 4.61 -4.49
N GLU A 45 -13.43 5.90 -4.50
CA GLU A 45 -13.43 6.72 -5.71
C GLU A 45 -12.42 6.20 -6.74
N LYS A 46 -11.20 5.88 -6.33
CA LYS A 46 -10.18 5.29 -7.23
C LYS A 46 -10.61 3.94 -7.82
N ILE A 47 -11.36 3.14 -7.06
CA ILE A 47 -11.94 1.89 -7.57
C ILE A 47 -12.95 2.19 -8.68
N ARG A 48 -13.82 3.20 -8.50
CA ARG A 48 -14.82 3.62 -9.50
C ARG A 48 -14.18 4.19 -10.76
N ASP A 49 -13.04 4.86 -10.62
CA ASP A 49 -12.26 5.40 -11.73
C ASP A 49 -11.55 4.31 -12.55
N ARG A 50 -11.55 3.05 -12.07
CA ARG A 50 -10.92 1.90 -12.74
C ARG A 50 -9.44 2.15 -13.07
N VAL A 51 -8.72 2.76 -12.12
CA VAL A 51 -7.30 3.06 -12.30
C VAL A 51 -6.54 1.77 -12.64
N PRO A 52 -5.82 1.71 -13.78
CA PRO A 52 -5.14 0.49 -14.20
C PRO A 52 -3.98 0.17 -13.24
N VAL A 53 -3.83 -1.11 -12.93
CA VAL A 53 -2.71 -1.64 -12.15
C VAL A 53 -1.80 -2.42 -13.10
N CYS A 54 -0.59 -1.92 -13.31
CA CYS A 54 0.43 -2.59 -14.11
C CYS A 54 1.35 -3.40 -13.19
N VAL A 55 1.42 -4.71 -13.42
CA VAL A 55 2.37 -5.59 -12.73
C VAL A 55 3.61 -5.74 -13.59
N ARG A 56 4.79 -5.53 -13.00
CA ARG A 56 6.09 -5.78 -13.62
C ARG A 56 6.84 -6.77 -12.75
N GLU A 57 7.36 -7.82 -13.37
CA GLU A 57 8.34 -8.71 -12.74
C GLU A 57 9.73 -8.11 -12.95
N LEU A 58 10.49 -7.96 -11.86
CA LEU A 58 11.86 -7.49 -11.89
C LEU A 58 12.77 -8.60 -11.37
N SER A 59 13.91 -8.80 -12.03
CA SER A 59 14.96 -9.67 -11.49
C SER A 59 15.56 -9.05 -10.24
N LEU A 60 16.01 -9.86 -9.28
CA LEU A 60 16.69 -9.36 -8.08
C LEU A 60 17.98 -8.59 -8.40
N ASP A 61 18.60 -8.88 -9.55
CA ASP A 61 19.80 -8.21 -10.02
C ASP A 61 19.51 -6.89 -10.77
N ASP A 62 18.24 -6.57 -10.97
CA ASP A 62 17.85 -5.33 -11.66
C ASP A 62 18.09 -4.13 -10.74
N PRO A 63 18.91 -3.14 -11.13
CA PRO A 63 19.15 -1.94 -10.32
C PRO A 63 17.89 -1.12 -10.03
N GLU A 64 16.80 -1.33 -10.79
CA GLU A 64 15.51 -0.71 -10.53
C GLU A 64 14.83 -1.27 -9.25
N VAL A 65 15.23 -2.47 -8.79
CA VAL A 65 14.73 -3.07 -7.54
C VAL A 65 14.99 -2.17 -6.33
N GLU A 66 16.15 -1.51 -6.24
CA GLU A 66 16.45 -0.60 -5.12
C GLU A 66 15.51 0.62 -5.09
N GLN A 67 15.05 1.07 -6.25
CA GLN A 67 14.12 2.21 -6.35
C GLN A 67 12.70 1.78 -5.97
N VAL A 68 12.29 0.57 -6.36
CA VAL A 68 10.97 0.00 -6.01
C VAL A 68 10.92 -0.44 -4.54
N TRP A 69 12.03 -0.94 -3.97
CA TRP A 69 12.15 -1.35 -2.56
C TRP A 69 11.82 -0.23 -1.57
N LYS A 70 12.12 1.03 -1.90
CA LYS A 70 11.81 2.18 -1.03
C LYS A 70 10.32 2.52 -0.95
N GLY A 71 9.48 1.91 -1.79
CA GLY A 71 8.04 2.18 -1.85
C GLY A 71 7.14 0.93 -1.80
N CYS A 72 7.71 -0.28 -1.85
CA CYS A 72 6.95 -1.52 -1.84
C CYS A 72 7.71 -2.59 -1.03
N VAL A 73 7.08 -3.09 0.04
CA VAL A 73 7.55 -4.32 0.71
C VAL A 73 7.34 -5.45 -0.29
N VAL A 74 8.43 -5.97 -0.85
CA VAL A 74 8.39 -7.13 -1.74
C VAL A 74 7.92 -8.32 -0.92
N CYS A 75 6.75 -8.87 -1.26
CA CYS A 75 6.37 -10.19 -0.80
C CYS A 75 7.42 -11.16 -1.33
N LYS A 76 8.23 -11.74 -0.44
CA LYS A 76 8.88 -13.01 -0.80
C LYS A 76 7.75 -14.02 -0.95
N VAL A 77 7.35 -14.29 -2.19
CA VAL A 77 6.57 -15.49 -2.48
C VAL A 77 7.55 -16.65 -2.28
N GLN A 78 7.51 -17.27 -1.11
CA GLN A 78 8.17 -18.56 -0.91
C GLN A 78 7.35 -19.59 -1.68
N GLU A 79 7.98 -20.28 -2.63
CA GLU A 79 7.44 -21.50 -3.26
C GLU A 79 7.21 -22.61 -2.23
#